data_AF-A0A8B8URV0-F1
#
_entry.id   AF-A0A8B8URV0-F1
#
_cell.length_a   1.000
_cell.length_b   1.000
_cell.length_c   1.000
_cell.angle_alpha   90.00
_cell.angle_beta   90.00
_cell.angle_gamma   90.00
#
_symmetry.space_group_name_H-M   'P 1'
#
loop_
_entity.id
_entity.type
_entity.pdbx_description
1 polymer ?
#
loop_
_entity_poly.entity_id
_entity_poly.type
_entity_poly.pdbx_seq_one_letter_code
_entity_poly.pdbx_strand_id
1 'polypeptide(L)'
;MDFNKLDEKLKELKRKRVNVSIKSRKLADREIQEVGANRKPRVYSMEDVNDADESAENMESSDKEKAFHYTVQEYNAWERRHHQGETGQSQGSGISYDQLAKLSYEKTLRNLAAQKQNSSNQDSFVDKEENKNKPKKGRIDRVQKDTRTGKIRIADDDKLVNKLAVSLESESKKRYESRKRQMENAKSLYGVESFINDKNKQFNEKLSRESKRSE
;
A
#
# COMPACT_ATOMS: atom_id res chain seq x y z
N MET A 1 -39.08 -1.36 -11.61
CA MET A 1 -38.27 -0.72 -10.54
C MET A 1 -38.74 0.71 -10.43
N ASP A 2 -39.51 1.03 -9.40
CA ASP A 2 -40.13 2.35 -9.26
C ASP A 2 -39.11 3.31 -8.64
N PHE A 3 -38.44 4.10 -9.49
CA PHE A 3 -37.42 5.07 -9.07
C PHE A 3 -37.93 6.05 -8.00
N ASN A 4 -39.20 6.44 -8.06
CA ASN A 4 -39.82 7.33 -7.08
C ASN A 4 -39.86 6.72 -5.66
N LYS A 5 -40.11 5.41 -5.54
CA LYS A 5 -40.12 4.70 -4.24
C LYS A 5 -38.71 4.62 -3.64
N LEU A 6 -37.68 4.51 -4.48
CA LEU A 6 -36.28 4.51 -4.03
C LEU A 6 -35.85 5.88 -3.51
N ASP A 7 -36.26 6.96 -4.19
CA ASP A 7 -35.98 8.33 -3.76
C ASP A 7 -36.66 8.69 -2.44
N GLU A 8 -37.89 8.26 -2.23
CA GLU A 8 -38.59 8.42 -0.95
C GLU A 8 -37.87 7.68 0.18
N LYS A 9 -37.50 6.42 -0.04
CA LYS A 9 -36.75 5.61 0.93
C LYS A 9 -35.39 6.23 1.26
N LEU A 10 -34.70 6.81 0.28
CA LEU A 10 -33.43 7.51 0.48
C LEU A 10 -33.61 8.79 1.31
N LYS A 11 -34.67 9.57 1.06
CA LYS A 11 -35.02 10.74 1.88
C LYS A 11 -35.34 10.34 3.32
N GLU A 12 -36.08 9.25 3.53
CA GLU A 12 -36.37 8.73 4.87
C GLU A 12 -35.10 8.28 5.61
N LEU A 13 -34.19 7.57 4.93
CA LEU A 13 -32.93 7.13 5.52
C LEU A 13 -32.03 8.31 5.89
N LYS A 14 -31.99 9.36 5.06
CA LYS A 14 -31.28 10.60 5.39
C LYS A 14 -31.85 11.26 6.66
N ARG A 15 -33.18 11.33 6.78
CA ARG A 15 -33.85 11.84 8.00
C ARG A 15 -33.53 10.97 9.22
N LYS A 16 -33.58 9.64 9.09
CA LYS A 16 -33.22 8.70 10.16
C LYS A 16 -31.77 8.88 10.61
N ARG A 17 -30.83 9.06 9.69
CA ARG A 17 -29.41 9.34 9.99
C ARG A 17 -29.25 10.59 10.84
N VAL A 18 -29.88 11.69 10.45
CA VAL A 18 -29.82 12.97 11.21
C VAL A 18 -30.44 12.79 12.60
N ASN A 19 -31.60 12.13 12.69
CA ASN A 19 -32.24 11.85 13.98
C ASN A 19 -31.38 10.99 14.91
N VAL A 20 -30.71 9.97 14.39
CA VAL A 20 -29.79 9.13 15.17
C VAL A 20 -28.61 9.96 15.66
N SER A 21 -28.02 10.81 14.81
CA SER A 21 -26.91 11.70 15.19
C SER A 21 -27.31 12.69 16.30
N ILE A 22 -28.51 13.26 16.22
CA ILE A 22 -29.04 14.15 17.27
C ILE A 22 -29.28 13.36 18.56
N LYS A 23 -29.85 12.15 18.49
CA LYS A 23 -30.09 11.30 19.66
C LYS A 23 -28.78 10.88 20.32
N SER A 24 -27.78 10.47 19.55
CA SER A 24 -26.47 10.09 20.10
C SER A 24 -25.79 11.27 20.78
N ARG A 25 -25.87 12.48 20.20
CA ARG A 25 -25.33 13.69 20.82
C ARG A 25 -26.03 14.01 22.14
N LYS A 26 -27.37 13.96 22.17
CA LYS A 26 -28.14 14.19 23.41
C LYS A 26 -27.84 13.16 24.51
N LEU A 27 -27.61 11.90 24.14
CA LEU A 27 -27.22 10.86 25.10
C LEU A 27 -25.82 11.13 25.66
N ALA A 28 -24.86 11.53 24.82
CA ALA A 28 -23.53 11.91 25.27
C ALA A 28 -23.57 13.14 26.20
N ASP A 29 -24.35 14.17 25.86
CA ASP A 29 -24.50 15.37 26.70
C ASP A 29 -25.12 15.01 28.06
N ARG A 30 -26.09 14.08 28.08
CA ARG A 30 -26.72 13.58 29.32
C ARG A 30 -25.74 12.78 30.16
N GLU A 31 -24.93 11.91 29.56
CA GLU A 31 -23.89 11.14 30.26
C GLU A 31 -22.86 12.09 30.89
N ILE A 32 -22.42 13.12 30.17
CA ILE A 32 -21.51 14.15 30.69
C ILE A 32 -22.15 14.88 31.88
N GLN A 33 -23.43 15.22 31.79
CA GLN A 33 -24.15 15.88 32.87
C GLN A 33 -24.32 14.98 34.11
N GLU A 34 -24.63 13.69 33.93
CA GLU A 34 -24.75 12.72 35.04
C GLU A 34 -23.40 12.41 35.69
N VAL A 35 -22.32 12.29 34.90
CA VAL A 35 -20.95 12.14 35.40
C VAL A 35 -20.49 13.41 36.11
N GLY A 36 -20.85 14.58 35.61
CA GLY A 36 -20.57 15.88 36.25
C GLY A 36 -21.35 16.07 37.55
N ALA A 37 -22.61 15.65 37.62
CA ALA A 37 -23.46 15.77 38.80
C ALA A 37 -23.06 14.79 39.93
N ASN A 38 -22.56 13.60 39.59
CA ASN A 38 -22.16 12.58 40.56
C ASN A 38 -20.70 12.70 41.01
N ARG A 39 -19.90 13.59 40.40
CA ARG A 39 -18.53 13.88 40.85
C ARG A 39 -18.53 15.10 41.76
N LYS A 40 -18.14 14.92 43.02
CA LYS A 40 -17.82 16.05 43.90
C LYS A 40 -16.75 16.91 43.20
N PRO A 41 -16.83 18.26 43.24
CA PRO A 41 -15.77 19.11 42.72
C PRO A 41 -14.46 18.72 43.43
N ARG A 42 -13.39 18.52 42.65
CA ARG A 42 -12.05 18.25 43.16
C ARG A 42 -11.55 19.54 43.82
N VAL A 43 -11.89 19.70 45.10
CA VAL A 43 -11.33 20.73 45.98
C VAL A 43 -9.88 20.33 46.21
N TYR A 44 -8.95 21.26 45.97
CA TYR A 44 -7.56 21.14 46.37
C TYR A 44 -7.50 20.86 47.86
N SER A 45 -7.36 19.59 48.26
CA SER A 45 -6.98 19.22 49.61
C SER A 45 -5.49 19.47 49.73
N MET A 46 -5.14 20.51 50.48
CA MET A 46 -3.78 20.76 50.96
C MET A 46 -3.15 19.46 51.45
N GLU A 47 -1.94 19.22 50.97
CA GLU A 47 -1.10 18.07 51.29
C GLU A 47 -0.97 17.87 52.81
N ASP A 48 -1.56 16.79 53.34
CA ASP A 48 -1.09 16.22 54.60
C ASP A 48 0.20 15.44 54.31
N VAL A 49 1.30 16.15 54.53
CA VAL A 49 2.68 15.67 54.64
C VAL A 49 2.78 14.62 55.76
N ASN A 50 2.46 13.36 55.49
CA ASN A 50 3.00 12.24 56.27
C ASN A 50 2.88 10.84 55.64
N ASP A 51 3.23 10.72 54.36
CA ASP A 51 3.75 9.46 53.81
C ASP A 51 4.87 9.82 52.83
N ALA A 52 6.05 10.08 53.39
CA ALA A 52 7.27 10.15 52.62
C ALA A 52 7.72 8.73 52.28
N ASP A 53 7.45 8.28 51.05
CA ASP A 53 8.47 7.58 50.27
C ASP A 53 8.17 7.66 48.75
N GLU A 54 9.21 8.05 48.01
CA GLU A 54 9.40 7.93 46.55
C GLU A 54 8.40 8.62 45.60
N SER A 55 8.47 9.95 45.54
CA SER A 55 8.05 10.73 44.36
C SER A 55 9.25 11.09 43.48
N ALA A 56 9.72 10.14 42.69
CA ALA A 56 10.40 10.40 41.42
C ALA A 56 10.26 9.13 40.57
N GLU A 57 9.76 9.25 39.34
CA GLU A 57 9.48 8.16 38.40
C GLU A 57 8.10 7.50 38.52
N ASN A 58 7.04 8.17 38.06
CA ASN A 58 5.89 7.49 37.47
C ASN A 58 5.01 8.48 36.68
N MET A 59 5.58 9.09 35.63
CA MET A 59 4.77 9.61 34.52
C MET A 59 4.52 8.55 33.44
N GLU A 60 5.23 7.41 33.47
CA GLU A 60 5.08 6.32 32.50
C GLU A 60 3.96 5.31 32.83
N SER A 61 3.52 5.22 34.10
CA SER A 61 2.49 4.25 34.51
C SER A 61 1.07 4.63 34.07
N SER A 62 0.79 5.94 33.92
CA SER A 62 -0.50 6.44 33.45
C SER A 62 -0.86 5.90 32.05
N ASP A 63 0.12 5.77 31.15
CA ASP A 63 -0.15 5.33 29.79
C ASP A 63 -0.31 3.80 29.68
N LYS A 64 0.33 3.04 30.59
CA LYS A 64 0.13 1.59 30.72
C LYS A 64 -1.23 1.24 31.35
N GLU A 65 -1.75 2.05 32.28
CA GLU A 65 -3.09 1.88 32.85
C GLU A 65 -4.20 2.32 31.88
N LYS A 66 -3.98 3.38 31.09
CA LYS A 66 -4.90 3.78 30.01
C LYS A 66 -5.03 2.75 28.88
N ALA A 67 -4.04 1.87 28.71
CA ALA A 67 -4.08 0.82 27.69
C ALA A 67 -5.32 -0.10 27.82
N PHE A 68 -5.86 -0.24 29.03
CA PHE A 68 -7.05 -1.07 29.30
C PHE A 68 -8.34 -0.27 29.55
N HIS A 69 -8.28 1.06 29.54
CA HIS A 69 -9.41 1.95 29.87
C HIS A 69 -9.72 2.97 28.76
N TYR A 70 -9.59 2.56 27.49
CA TYR A 70 -10.05 3.40 26.39
C TYR A 70 -11.55 3.63 26.46
N THR A 71 -11.94 4.90 26.57
CA THR A 71 -13.33 5.28 26.36
C THR A 71 -13.67 5.19 24.87
N VAL A 72 -14.94 4.96 24.54
CA VAL A 72 -15.42 4.92 23.14
C VAL A 72 -15.06 6.22 22.40
N GLN A 73 -15.00 7.35 23.09
CA GLN A 73 -14.61 8.64 22.51
C GLN A 73 -13.12 8.69 22.15
N GLU A 74 -12.25 8.16 23.02
CA GLU A 74 -10.81 8.07 22.76
C GLU A 74 -10.51 7.08 21.63
N TYR A 75 -11.22 5.95 21.57
CA TYR A 75 -11.11 5.02 20.44
C TYR A 75 -11.48 5.71 19.11
N ASN A 76 -12.61 6.44 19.08
CA ASN A 76 -13.03 7.20 17.89
C ASN A 76 -12.04 8.32 17.52
N ALA A 77 -11.36 8.92 18.51
CA ALA A 77 -10.33 9.94 18.26
C ALA A 77 -9.04 9.31 17.72
N TRP A 78 -8.63 8.15 18.25
CA TRP A 78 -7.50 7.37 17.77
C TRP A 78 -7.72 6.87 16.33
N GLU A 79 -8.91 6.32 16.04
CA GLU A 79 -9.29 5.86 14.70
C GLU A 79 -9.25 7.01 13.66
N ARG A 80 -9.72 8.20 14.02
CA ARG A 80 -9.64 9.39 13.15
C ARG A 80 -8.20 9.83 12.89
N ARG A 81 -7.31 9.74 13.87
CA ARG A 81 -5.89 10.09 13.71
C ARG A 81 -5.17 9.11 12.79
N HIS A 82 -5.47 7.80 12.92
CA HIS A 82 -4.93 6.78 12.02
C HIS A 82 -5.41 6.93 10.58
N HIS A 83 -6.70 7.16 10.35
CA HIS A 83 -7.22 7.35 8.99
C HIS A 83 -6.82 8.68 8.35
N GLN A 84 -6.59 9.74 9.12
CA GLN A 84 -6.06 11.00 8.58
C GLN A 84 -4.61 10.87 8.10
N GLY A 85 -3.79 10.04 8.77
CA GLY A 85 -2.43 9.71 8.34
C GLY A 85 -2.36 8.92 7.03
N GLU A 86 -3.37 8.11 6.72
CA GLU A 86 -3.45 7.34 5.46
C GLU A 86 -3.78 8.21 4.24
N THR A 87 -4.49 9.33 4.43
CA THR A 87 -4.88 10.25 3.35
C THR A 87 -3.84 11.33 3.02
N GLY A 88 -2.82 11.50 3.86
CA GLY A 88 -1.69 12.39 3.57
C GLY A 88 -0.76 11.72 2.57
N GLN A 89 -0.57 12.33 1.39
CA GLN A 89 0.46 11.97 0.42
C GLN A 89 1.87 12.19 1.01
N SER A 90 2.25 11.39 2.00
CA SER A 90 3.64 11.18 2.35
C SER A 90 4.19 10.10 1.42
N GLN A 91 5.45 10.21 1.05
CA GLN A 91 6.18 9.23 0.24
C GLN A 91 6.27 7.82 0.89
N GLY A 92 5.50 7.54 1.95
CA GLY A 92 5.48 6.29 2.70
C GLY A 92 4.26 5.39 2.49
N SER A 93 3.23 5.81 1.76
CA SER A 93 2.04 4.97 1.50
C SER A 93 2.21 4.14 0.21
N GLY A 94 1.79 2.88 0.26
CA GLY A 94 1.98 1.91 -0.82
C GLY A 94 1.41 2.40 -2.16
N ILE A 95 2.13 2.12 -3.25
CA ILE A 95 1.72 2.48 -4.61
C ILE A 95 0.52 1.61 -5.01
N SER A 96 -0.55 2.23 -5.52
CA SER A 96 -1.71 1.49 -6.05
C SER A 96 -1.32 0.60 -7.23
N TYR A 97 -2.02 -0.52 -7.42
CA TYR A 97 -1.70 -1.46 -8.51
C TYR A 97 -1.78 -0.80 -9.89
N ASP A 98 -2.74 0.11 -10.11
CA ASP A 98 -2.90 0.83 -11.38
C ASP A 98 -1.68 1.72 -11.68
N GLN A 99 -1.21 2.45 -10.67
CA GLN A 99 -0.03 3.30 -10.79
C GLN A 99 1.25 2.46 -10.96
N LEU A 100 1.36 1.35 -10.24
CA LEU A 100 2.49 0.42 -10.38
C LEU A 100 2.54 -0.21 -11.78
N ALA A 101 1.39 -0.58 -12.33
CA ALA A 101 1.28 -1.11 -13.69
C ALA A 101 1.73 -0.07 -14.73
N LYS A 102 1.26 1.18 -14.59
CA LYS A 102 1.68 2.30 -15.46
C LYS A 102 3.20 2.53 -15.39
N LEU A 103 3.77 2.63 -14.20
CA LEU A 103 5.21 2.83 -14.02
C LEU A 103 6.04 1.66 -14.57
N SER A 104 5.54 0.43 -14.40
CA SER A 104 6.17 -0.78 -14.94
C SER A 104 6.14 -0.76 -16.48
N TYR A 105 5.03 -0.33 -17.08
CA TYR A 105 4.90 -0.18 -18.52
C TYR A 105 5.81 0.92 -19.09
N GLU A 106 5.86 2.09 -18.46
CA GLU A 106 6.77 3.17 -18.88
C GLU A 106 8.24 2.76 -18.78
N LYS A 107 8.59 1.92 -17.81
CA LYS A 107 9.94 1.34 -17.70
C LYS A 107 10.25 0.40 -18.88
N THR A 108 9.32 -0.49 -19.26
CA THR A 108 9.55 -1.40 -20.40
C THR A 108 9.60 -0.65 -21.74
N LEU A 109 8.85 0.44 -21.89
CA LEU A 109 8.94 1.32 -23.06
C LEU A 109 10.33 1.96 -23.21
N ARG A 110 10.92 2.45 -22.12
CA ARG A 110 12.29 3.00 -22.12
C ARG A 110 13.32 1.94 -22.50
N ASN A 111 13.19 0.73 -21.97
CA ASN A 111 14.06 -0.39 -22.33
C ASN A 111 13.95 -0.72 -23.82
N LEU A 112 12.74 -0.72 -24.38
CA LEU A 112 12.51 -0.97 -25.81
C LEU A 112 13.08 0.17 -26.68
N ALA A 113 12.98 1.43 -26.23
CA ALA A 113 13.57 2.57 -26.91
C ALA A 113 15.12 2.47 -26.96
N ALA A 114 15.74 2.14 -25.83
CA ALA A 114 17.19 1.90 -25.75
C ALA A 114 17.62 0.71 -26.63
N GLN A 115 16.85 -0.37 -26.67
CA GLN A 115 17.11 -1.52 -27.52
C GLN A 115 17.08 -1.14 -29.02
N LYS A 116 16.13 -0.31 -29.44
CA LYS A 116 16.06 0.18 -30.82
C LYS A 116 17.28 1.03 -31.17
N GLN A 117 17.71 1.92 -30.29
CA GLN A 117 18.91 2.75 -30.49
C GLN A 117 20.19 1.90 -30.60
N ASN A 118 20.33 0.87 -29.77
CA ASN A 118 21.48 -0.03 -29.82
C ASN A 118 21.50 -0.84 -31.13
N SER A 119 20.33 -1.25 -31.64
CA SER A 119 20.25 -1.94 -32.94
C SER A 119 20.55 -1.02 -34.12
N SER A 120 20.12 0.26 -34.09
CA SER A 120 20.43 1.20 -35.17
C SER A 120 21.90 1.60 -35.23
N ASN A 121 22.61 1.57 -34.10
CA ASN A 121 24.03 1.89 -34.03
C ASN A 121 24.92 0.75 -34.55
N GLN A 122 24.45 -0.50 -34.48
CA GLN A 122 25.18 -1.65 -35.05
C GLN A 122 25.06 -1.70 -36.58
N ASP A 123 23.89 -1.35 -37.13
CA ASP A 123 23.66 -1.34 -38.58
C ASP A 123 24.48 -0.27 -39.32
N SER A 124 24.99 0.76 -38.62
CA SER A 124 25.80 1.83 -39.24
C SER A 124 27.28 1.50 -39.46
N PHE A 125 27.78 0.37 -38.95
CA PHE A 125 29.22 0.01 -39.06
C PHE A 125 29.52 -1.11 -40.08
N VAL A 126 28.52 -1.85 -40.58
CA VAL A 126 28.78 -3.09 -41.35
C VAL A 126 28.26 -3.08 -42.80
N ASP A 127 27.26 -2.26 -43.19
CA ASP A 127 26.69 -2.38 -44.54
C ASP A 127 26.88 -1.11 -45.39
N LYS A 128 28.00 -1.02 -46.11
CA LYS A 128 28.15 -0.09 -47.25
C LYS A 128 28.07 -0.76 -48.63
N GLU A 129 28.07 -2.09 -48.75
CA GLU A 129 28.14 -2.73 -50.08
C GLU A 129 26.99 -3.66 -50.47
N GLU A 130 26.17 -4.18 -49.56
CA GLU A 130 25.14 -5.15 -49.95
C GLU A 130 23.79 -4.86 -49.28
N ASN A 131 22.86 -4.23 -50.02
CA ASN A 131 21.44 -4.62 -50.07
C ASN A 131 20.56 -3.50 -50.65
N LYS A 132 20.35 -3.52 -51.97
CA LYS A 132 19.28 -2.77 -52.66
C LYS A 132 17.88 -3.38 -52.45
N ASN A 133 17.75 -4.47 -51.69
CA ASN A 133 16.49 -5.16 -51.41
C ASN A 133 16.22 -5.30 -49.91
N LYS A 134 16.11 -4.19 -49.16
CA LYS A 134 15.55 -4.26 -47.80
C LYS A 134 14.02 -4.19 -47.88
N PRO A 135 13.28 -5.26 -47.53
CA PRO A 135 11.82 -5.19 -47.42
C PRO A 135 11.44 -4.14 -46.37
N LYS A 136 10.35 -3.42 -46.65
CA LYS A 136 9.89 -2.28 -45.84
C LYS A 136 9.76 -2.69 -44.37
N LYS A 137 10.52 -2.00 -43.52
CA LYS A 137 10.46 -2.08 -42.05
C LYS A 137 9.01 -2.17 -41.53
N GLY A 138 8.73 -3.27 -40.83
CA GLY A 138 7.81 -3.30 -39.69
C GLY A 138 6.35 -2.91 -39.93
N ARG A 139 5.77 -3.23 -41.09
CA ARG A 139 4.31 -3.27 -41.21
C ARG A 139 3.86 -4.65 -40.74
N ILE A 140 2.93 -4.68 -39.78
CA ILE A 140 2.12 -5.88 -39.51
C ILE A 140 1.45 -6.23 -40.84
N ASP A 141 1.99 -7.23 -41.52
CA ASP A 141 1.52 -7.61 -42.84
C ASP A 141 0.26 -8.45 -42.65
N ARG A 142 -0.84 -7.71 -42.43
CA ARG A 142 -2.24 -8.14 -42.57
C ARG A 142 -2.75 -9.00 -41.41
N VAL A 143 -3.62 -8.39 -40.61
CA VAL A 143 -4.55 -9.10 -39.73
C VAL A 143 -5.50 -9.92 -40.62
N GLN A 144 -5.35 -11.24 -40.62
CA GLN A 144 -6.24 -12.15 -41.34
C GLN A 144 -7.30 -12.65 -40.36
N LYS A 145 -8.58 -12.44 -40.68
CA LYS A 145 -9.70 -12.95 -39.88
C LYS A 145 -10.33 -14.12 -40.62
N ASP A 146 -10.26 -15.31 -40.03
CA ASP A 146 -10.95 -16.48 -40.54
C ASP A 146 -12.44 -16.36 -40.19
N THR A 147 -13.29 -15.92 -41.13
CA THR A 147 -14.73 -15.71 -40.93
C THR A 147 -15.48 -16.97 -40.49
N ARG A 148 -14.95 -18.15 -40.84
CA ARG A 148 -15.51 -19.45 -40.47
C ARG A 148 -15.19 -19.88 -39.04
N THR A 149 -14.01 -19.51 -38.51
CA THR A 149 -13.54 -19.96 -37.19
C THR A 149 -13.58 -18.86 -36.14
N GLY A 150 -13.76 -17.60 -36.55
CA GLY A 150 -13.65 -16.43 -35.68
C GLY A 150 -12.22 -16.12 -35.23
N LYS A 151 -11.22 -16.89 -35.69
CA LYS A 151 -9.83 -16.71 -35.28
C LYS A 151 -9.17 -15.58 -36.05
N ILE A 152 -8.30 -14.85 -35.36
CA ILE A 152 -7.49 -13.78 -35.94
C ILE A 152 -6.05 -14.30 -36.03
N ARG A 153 -5.47 -14.28 -37.22
CA ARG A 153 -4.06 -14.58 -37.47
C ARG A 153 -3.32 -13.27 -37.72
N ILE A 154 -2.24 -13.08 -36.98
CA ILE A 154 -1.36 -11.91 -37.09
C ILE A 154 0.01 -12.46 -37.47
N ALA A 155 0.51 -12.05 -38.64
CA ALA A 155 1.86 -12.38 -39.06
C ALA A 155 2.80 -11.28 -38.55
N ASP A 156 3.71 -11.67 -37.66
CA ASP A 156 4.71 -10.79 -37.05
C ASP A 156 6.13 -11.31 -37.34
N ASP A 157 7.15 -10.48 -37.10
CA ASP A 157 8.55 -10.84 -37.29
C ASP A 157 9.05 -11.78 -36.17
N ASP A 158 9.41 -13.01 -36.54
CA ASP A 158 9.96 -14.03 -35.63
C ASP A 158 11.18 -13.53 -34.85
N LYS A 159 12.00 -12.63 -35.43
CA LYS A 159 13.16 -12.07 -34.73
C LYS A 159 12.73 -11.18 -33.57
N LEU A 160 11.62 -10.45 -33.71
CA LEU A 160 11.06 -9.62 -32.64
C LEU A 160 10.39 -10.47 -31.56
N VAL A 161 9.70 -11.55 -31.96
CA VAL A 161 9.11 -12.52 -31.02
C VAL A 161 10.18 -13.20 -30.17
N ASN A 162 11.27 -13.65 -30.80
CA ASN A 162 12.40 -14.24 -30.09
C ASN A 162 13.10 -13.24 -29.16
N LYS A 163 13.28 -11.98 -29.59
CA LYS A 163 13.80 -10.91 -28.73
C LYS A 163 12.89 -10.66 -27.51
N LEU A 164 11.58 -10.71 -27.69
CA LEU A 164 10.62 -10.60 -26.59
C LEU A 164 10.79 -11.75 -25.59
N ALA A 165 10.82 -13.00 -26.06
CA ALA A 165 11.01 -14.17 -25.20
C ALA A 165 12.31 -14.08 -24.37
N VAL A 166 13.43 -13.77 -25.03
CA VAL A 166 14.73 -13.60 -24.36
C VAL A 166 14.70 -12.46 -23.35
N SER A 167 14.04 -11.34 -23.66
CA SER A 167 13.93 -10.21 -22.73
C SER A 167 13.17 -10.61 -21.46
N LEU A 168 12.05 -11.34 -21.58
CA LEU A 168 11.23 -11.79 -20.46
C LEU A 168 11.97 -12.81 -19.59
N GLU A 169 12.69 -13.75 -20.20
CA GLU A 169 13.55 -14.69 -19.47
C GLU A 169 14.66 -13.96 -18.72
N SER A 170 15.29 -12.97 -19.36
CA SER A 170 16.36 -12.19 -18.75
C SER A 170 15.85 -11.36 -17.56
N GLU A 171 14.67 -10.77 -17.66
CA GLU A 171 14.04 -10.06 -16.55
C GLU A 171 13.70 -11.02 -15.40
N SER A 172 13.18 -12.20 -15.73
CA SER A 172 12.86 -13.23 -14.73
C SER A 172 14.12 -13.67 -13.97
N LYS A 173 15.22 -13.95 -14.68
CA LYS A 173 16.52 -14.28 -14.09
C LYS A 173 17.07 -13.13 -13.24
N LYS A 174 16.98 -11.88 -13.73
CA LYS A 174 17.41 -10.69 -12.96
C LYS A 174 16.64 -10.53 -11.65
N ARG A 175 15.32 -10.68 -11.68
CA ARG A 175 14.47 -10.61 -10.48
C ARG A 175 14.79 -11.74 -9.50
N TYR A 176 15.00 -12.94 -10.01
CA TYR A 176 15.41 -14.10 -9.21
C TYR A 176 16.74 -13.85 -8.50
N GLU A 177 17.79 -13.46 -9.23
CA GLU A 177 19.11 -13.20 -8.64
C GLU A 177 19.10 -12.05 -7.64
N SER A 178 18.36 -10.97 -7.96
CA SER A 178 18.20 -9.85 -7.02
C SER A 178 17.51 -10.30 -5.72
N ARG A 179 16.47 -11.13 -5.82
CA ARG A 179 15.76 -11.66 -4.65
C ARG A 179 16.62 -12.66 -3.87
N LYS A 180 17.37 -13.52 -4.56
CA LYS A 180 18.29 -14.49 -3.96
C LYS A 180 19.36 -13.78 -3.10
N ARG A 181 20.03 -12.77 -3.66
CA ARG A 181 21.00 -11.94 -2.92
C ARG A 181 20.38 -11.26 -1.71
N GLN A 182 19.16 -10.74 -1.85
CA GLN A 182 18.44 -10.14 -0.73
C GLN A 182 18.15 -11.15 0.39
N MET A 183 17.77 -12.39 0.05
CA MET A 183 17.51 -13.45 1.02
C MET A 183 18.78 -13.89 1.74
N GLU A 184 19.90 -14.02 1.03
CA GLU A 184 21.21 -14.34 1.61
C GLU A 184 21.66 -13.25 2.59
N ASN A 185 21.53 -11.98 2.21
CA ASN A 185 21.86 -10.85 3.08
C ASN A 185 20.94 -10.76 4.31
N ALA A 186 19.62 -10.92 4.14
CA ALA A 186 18.68 -10.89 5.27
C ALA A 186 18.98 -12.04 6.26
N LYS A 187 19.37 -13.21 5.75
CA LYS A 187 19.74 -14.35 6.58
C LYS A 187 21.02 -14.10 7.40
N SER A 188 21.96 -13.28 6.93
CA SER A 188 23.20 -12.97 7.68
C SER A 188 23.12 -11.71 8.56
N LEU A 189 22.22 -10.76 8.30
CA LEU A 189 22.18 -9.45 8.97
C LEU A 189 21.68 -9.47 10.43
N TYR A 190 20.64 -10.25 10.73
CA TYR A 190 20.06 -10.33 12.08
C TYR A 190 20.61 -11.54 12.84
N GLY A 191 21.58 -11.32 13.74
CA GLY A 191 22.20 -12.34 14.59
C GLY A 191 22.04 -12.10 16.10
N VAL A 192 21.27 -11.09 16.51
CA VAL A 192 21.15 -10.66 17.92
C VAL A 192 20.01 -11.38 18.65
N GLU A 193 18.96 -11.79 17.94
CA GLU A 193 17.78 -12.42 18.52
C GLU A 193 17.81 -13.94 18.25
N SER A 194 17.57 -14.74 19.28
CA SER A 194 17.63 -16.20 19.17
C SER A 194 16.44 -16.75 18.37
N PHE A 195 16.70 -17.24 17.16
CA PHE A 195 15.68 -17.86 16.32
C PHE A 195 15.87 -19.38 16.25
N ILE A 196 14.78 -20.13 16.40
CA ILE A 196 14.77 -21.60 16.29
C ILE A 196 14.82 -22.05 14.82
N ASN A 197 14.22 -21.29 13.90
CA ASN A 197 14.21 -21.60 12.46
C ASN A 197 14.14 -20.32 11.60
N ASP A 198 14.43 -20.45 10.30
CA ASP A 198 14.42 -19.34 9.32
C ASP A 198 13.04 -18.66 9.20
N LYS A 199 11.94 -19.39 9.43
CA LYS A 199 10.58 -18.82 9.37
C LYS A 199 10.32 -17.91 10.57
N ASN A 200 10.78 -18.30 11.76
CA ASN A 200 10.66 -17.50 12.98
C ASN A 200 11.49 -16.23 12.86
N LYS A 201 12.68 -16.31 12.24
CA LYS A 201 13.48 -15.14 11.90
C LYS A 201 12.71 -14.14 11.03
N GLN A 202 12.11 -14.61 9.93
CA GLN A 202 11.32 -13.74 9.03
C GLN A 202 10.07 -13.16 9.70
N PHE A 203 9.49 -13.90 10.65
CA PHE A 203 8.34 -13.43 11.44
C PHE A 203 8.74 -12.32 12.40
N ASN A 204 9.83 -12.47 13.15
CA ASN A 204 10.33 -11.44 14.06
C ASN A 204 10.82 -10.20 13.28
N GLU A 205 11.43 -10.38 12.11
CA GLU A 205 11.71 -9.28 11.17
C GLU A 205 10.44 -8.58 10.66
N LYS A 206 9.30 -9.29 10.59
CA LYS A 206 8.01 -8.66 10.27
C LYS A 206 7.50 -7.85 11.47
N LEU A 207 7.56 -8.40 12.68
CA LEU A 207 7.16 -7.69 13.90
C LEU A 207 7.96 -6.40 14.10
N SER A 208 9.28 -6.45 13.89
CA SER A 208 10.14 -5.26 14.01
C SER A 208 9.85 -4.17 12.97
N ARG A 209 9.28 -4.52 11.81
CA ARG A 209 8.82 -3.54 10.80
C ARG A 209 7.52 -2.86 11.21
N GLU A 210 6.63 -3.57 11.88
CA GLU A 210 5.37 -2.99 12.37
C GLU A 210 5.59 -2.12 13.61
N SER A 211 6.47 -2.54 14.54
CA SER A 211 6.77 -1.73 15.73
C SER A 211 7.44 -0.40 15.37
N LYS A 212 8.42 -0.42 14.46
CA LYS A 212 9.10 0.79 13.94
C LYS A 212 8.20 1.75 13.15
N ARG A 213 7.01 1.31 12.74
CA ARG A 213 6.01 2.15 12.06
C ARG A 213 5.04 2.83 13.03
N SER A 214 5.00 2.38 14.28
CA SER A 214 4.10 2.87 15.32
C SER A 214 4.72 3.93 16.23
N GLU A 215 6.04 4.12 16.16
CA GLU A 215 6.78 5.26 16.76
C GLU A 215 6.87 6.42 15.76
#